data_AF-A0A419VV37-F1
#
_entry.id   AF-A0A419VV37-F1
#
_cell.length_a   1.000
_cell.length_b   1.000
_cell.length_c   1.000
_cell.angle_alpha   90.00
_cell.angle_beta   90.00
_cell.angle_gamma   90.00
#
_symmetry.space_group_name_H-M   'P 1'
#
loop_
_entity.id
_entity.type
_entity.pdbx_description
1 polymer ?
#
loop_
_entity_poly.entity_id
_entity_poly.type
_entity_poly.pdbx_seq_one_letter_code
_entity_poly.pdbx_strand_id
1 'polypeptide(L)'
;MNFLLVLGVAVVLMAIAFSGLAIKILLEKKGEFPNLHIGANENMKARGVTCAQTYDKMEQAAARKELSFKQLSLIKDEPGSC
;
A
#
# COMPACT_ATOMS: atom_id res chain seq x y z
N MET A 1 -18.79 34.18 17.12
CA MET A 1 -19.59 33.31 18.02
C MET A 1 -19.78 31.91 17.42
N ASN A 2 -18.73 31.33 16.80
CA ASN A 2 -18.83 30.04 16.09
C ASN A 2 -17.70 29.07 16.47
N PHE A 3 -16.66 29.55 17.17
CA PHE A 3 -15.50 28.74 17.53
C PHE A 3 -15.86 27.59 18.47
N LEU A 4 -16.63 27.87 19.53
CA LEU A 4 -17.07 26.83 20.48
C LEU A 4 -17.96 25.77 19.81
N LEU A 5 -18.78 26.16 18.83
CA LEU A 5 -19.61 25.21 18.08
C LEU A 5 -18.73 24.31 17.21
N VAL A 6 -17.78 24.88 16.46
CA VAL A 6 -16.84 24.12 15.63
C VAL A 6 -16.00 23.18 16.49
N LEU A 7 -15.48 23.66 17.62
CA LEU A 7 -14.71 22.85 18.56
C LEU A 7 -15.56 21.70 19.13
N GLY A 8 -16.81 21.98 19.53
CA GLY A 8 -17.73 20.97 20.03
C GLY A 8 -18.02 19.87 19.01
N VAL A 9 -18.31 20.25 17.76
CA VAL A 9 -18.55 19.28 16.68
C VAL A 9 -17.30 18.45 16.40
N ALA A 10 -16.11 19.06 16.35
CA ALA A 10 -14.86 18.34 16.13
C ALA A 10 -14.56 17.31 17.23
N VAL A 11 -14.76 17.67 18.50
CA VAL A 11 -14.56 16.76 19.64
C VAL A 11 -15.54 15.59 19.59
N VAL A 12 -16.82 15.85 19.29
CA VAL A 12 -17.83 14.79 19.18
C VAL A 12 -17.49 13.81 18.06
N LEU A 13 -17.07 14.30 16.89
CA LEU A 13 -16.66 13.44 15.78
C LEU A 13 -15.44 12.57 16.13
N MET A 14 -14.43 13.17 16.77
CA MET A 14 -13.26 12.42 17.24
C MET A 14 -13.65 11.34 18.26
N ALA A 15 -14.51 11.67 19.23
CA ALA A 15 -14.98 10.72 20.22
C ALA A 15 -15.71 9.52 19.57
N ILE A 16 -16.55 9.77 18.56
CA ILE A 16 -17.24 8.70 17.81
C ILE A 16 -16.21 7.81 17.08
N ALA A 17 -15.22 8.39 16.40
CA ALA A 17 -14.19 7.61 15.70
C ALA A 17 -13.39 6.71 16.65
N PHE A 18 -12.94 7.26 17.79
CA PHE A 18 -12.18 6.49 18.77
C PHE A 18 -13.02 5.43 19.47
N SER A 19 -14.29 5.72 19.78
CA SER A 19 -15.18 4.72 20.38
C SER A 19 -15.41 3.54 19.46
N GLY A 20 -15.63 3.76 18.15
CA GLY A 20 -15.76 2.67 17.18
C GLY A 20 -14.50 1.79 17.09
N LEU A 21 -13.32 2.42 17.10
CA LEU A 21 -12.05 1.70 17.13
C LEU A 21 -11.89 0.89 18.43
N ALA A 22 -12.23 1.48 19.58
CA ALA A 22 -12.14 0.82 20.88
C ALA A 22 -13.08 -0.38 20.99
N ILE A 23 -14.33 -0.23 20.55
CA ILE A 23 -15.32 -1.32 20.54
C ILE A 23 -14.80 -2.50 19.72
N LYS A 24 -14.23 -2.24 18.54
CA LYS A 24 -13.67 -3.29 17.68
C LYS A 24 -12.55 -4.06 18.38
N ILE A 25 -11.62 -3.35 19.01
CA ILE A 25 -10.48 -3.95 19.72
C ILE A 25 -10.94 -4.75 20.94
N LEU A 26 -11.91 -4.24 21.71
CA LEU A 26 -12.36 -4.87 22.95
C LEU A 26 -13.31 -6.05 22.73
N LEU A 27 -14.13 -6.03 21.67
CA LEU A 27 -15.15 -7.07 21.43
C LEU A 27 -14.71 -8.17 20.46
N GLU A 28 -13.77 -7.91 19.55
CA GLU A 28 -13.26 -8.97 18.67
C GLU A 28 -12.33 -9.92 19.44
N LYS A 29 -12.51 -11.25 19.25
CA LYS A 29 -11.69 -12.29 19.92
C LYS A 29 -10.18 -12.20 19.65
N LYS A 30 -9.79 -11.51 18.58
CA LYS A 30 -8.42 -11.15 18.23
C LYS A 30 -8.36 -9.67 17.85
N GLY A 31 -9.05 -8.83 18.63
CA GLY A 31 -9.05 -7.39 18.43
C GLY A 31 -7.64 -6.85 18.66
N GLU A 32 -6.95 -6.58 17.57
CA GLU A 32 -5.64 -5.96 17.57
C GLU A 32 -5.67 -4.69 16.71
N PHE A 33 -4.76 -3.77 16.99
CA PHE A 33 -4.60 -2.62 16.13
C PHE A 33 -4.11 -3.12 14.76
N PRO A 34 -4.70 -2.67 13.64
CA PRO A 34 -4.30 -3.14 12.32
C PRO A 34 -2.81 -2.86 12.08
N ASN A 35 -2.13 -3.79 11.42
CA ASN A 35 -0.71 -3.61 11.14
C ASN A 35 -0.51 -2.40 10.20
N LEU A 36 0.12 -1.35 10.72
CA LEU A 36 0.36 -0.11 9.97
C LEU A 36 1.56 -0.22 9.02
N HIS A 37 2.37 -1.26 9.15
CA HIS A 37 3.48 -1.48 8.23
C HIS A 37 2.95 -2.11 6.92
N ILE A 38 2.95 -1.33 5.84
CA ILE A 38 2.40 -1.71 4.52
C ILE A 38 2.90 -3.10 4.10
N GLY A 39 4.20 -3.36 4.25
CA GLY A 39 4.80 -4.62 3.81
C GLY A 39 4.45 -5.85 4.66
N ALA A 40 4.03 -5.65 5.92
CA ALA A 40 3.67 -6.73 6.83
C ALA A 40 2.15 -6.92 6.96
N ASN A 41 1.35 -6.02 6.37
CA ASN A 41 -0.10 -6.07 6.43
C ASN A 41 -0.67 -6.99 5.35
N GLU A 42 -1.18 -8.15 5.75
CA GLU A 42 -1.80 -9.12 4.84
C GLU A 42 -2.98 -8.55 4.06
N ASN A 43 -3.78 -7.69 4.67
CA ASN A 43 -4.93 -7.05 4.01
C ASN A 43 -4.49 -6.10 2.88
N MET A 44 -3.34 -5.44 3.03
CA MET A 44 -2.78 -4.58 1.98
C MET A 44 -2.16 -5.41 0.87
N LYS A 45 -1.44 -6.48 1.24
CA LYS A 45 -0.86 -7.44 0.28
C LYS A 45 -1.94 -8.11 -0.57
N ALA A 46 -3.06 -8.50 0.02
CA ALA A 46 -4.20 -9.07 -0.70
C ALA A 46 -4.82 -8.10 -1.72
N ARG A 47 -4.64 -6.79 -1.52
CA ARG A 47 -5.07 -5.73 -2.46
C ARG A 47 -3.98 -5.33 -3.46
N GLY A 48 -2.82 -5.99 -3.44
CA GLY A 48 -1.67 -5.65 -4.30
C GLY A 48 -0.92 -4.38 -3.88
N VAL A 49 -1.21 -3.81 -2.71
CA VAL A 49 -0.54 -2.61 -2.21
C VAL A 49 0.76 -3.02 -1.52
N THR A 50 1.89 -2.46 -1.97
CA THR A 50 3.22 -2.73 -1.40
C THR A 50 3.96 -1.44 -1.06
N CYS A 51 5.08 -1.53 -0.33
CA CYS A 51 5.92 -0.38 -0.02
C CYS A 51 6.46 0.23 -1.33
N ALA A 52 6.63 1.56 -1.36
CA ALA A 52 7.17 2.28 -2.52
C ALA A 52 8.50 1.68 -3.03
N GLN A 53 9.39 1.24 -2.13
CA GLN A 53 10.65 0.60 -2.50
C GLN A 53 10.45 -0.79 -3.14
N THR A 54 9.46 -1.55 -2.67
CA THR A 54 9.13 -2.86 -3.24
C THR A 54 8.52 -2.68 -4.62
N TYR A 55 7.61 -1.71 -4.76
CA TYR A 55 7.00 -1.35 -6.03
C TYR A 55 8.06 -0.91 -7.06
N ASP A 56 8.95 0.01 -6.68
CA ASP A 56 10.06 0.46 -7.52
C ASP A 56 10.98 -0.69 -7.98
N LYS A 57 11.33 -1.62 -7.08
CA LYS A 57 12.10 -2.82 -7.44
C LYS A 57 11.35 -3.74 -8.41
N MET A 58 10.04 -3.89 -8.25
CA MET A 58 9.21 -4.70 -9.16
C MET A 58 9.18 -4.09 -10.56
N GLU A 59 8.98 -2.78 -10.66
CA GLU A 59 8.99 -2.05 -11.94
C GLU A 59 10.38 -2.08 -12.60
N GLN A 60 11.46 -1.86 -11.82
CA GLN A 60 12.82 -1.99 -12.35
C GLN A 60 13.12 -3.41 -12.85
N ALA A 61 12.63 -4.44 -12.15
CA ALA A 61 12.78 -5.82 -12.60
C ALA A 61 11.97 -6.11 -13.88
N ALA A 62 10.76 -5.54 -14.00
CA ALA A 62 9.95 -5.63 -15.22
C ALA A 62 10.65 -4.96 -16.40
N ALA A 63 11.14 -3.73 -16.23
CA ALA A 63 11.87 -2.98 -17.25
C ALA A 63 13.15 -3.71 -17.70
N ARG A 64 13.93 -4.29 -16.76
CA ARG A 64 15.13 -5.09 -17.10
C ARG A 64 14.80 -6.31 -17.96
N LYS A 65 13.68 -6.98 -17.71
CA LYS A 65 13.24 -8.14 -18.52
C LYS A 65 12.85 -7.71 -19.93
N GLU A 66 12.12 -6.61 -20.07
CA GLU A 66 11.77 -6.08 -21.39
C GLU A 66 13.01 -5.66 -22.20
N LEU A 67 13.96 -4.99 -21.57
CA LEU A 67 15.22 -4.60 -22.22
C LEU A 67 16.04 -5.83 -22.63
N SER A 68 16.13 -6.85 -21.77
CA SER A 68 16.83 -8.10 -22.10
C SER A 68 16.18 -8.83 -23.28
N PHE A 69 14.85 -8.84 -23.37
CA PHE A 69 14.14 -9.46 -24.48
C PHE A 69 14.35 -8.69 -25.80
N LYS A 70 14.28 -7.35 -25.75
CA LYS A 70 14.56 -6.49 -26.92
C LYS A 70 15.99 -6.63 -27.40
N GLN A 71 16.97 -6.67 -26.49
CA GLN A 71 18.37 -6.91 -26.86
C GLN A 71 18.55 -8.25 -27.57
N LEU A 72 17.87 -9.30 -27.11
CA LEU A 72 17.92 -10.62 -27.74
C LEU A 72 17.25 -10.64 -29.14
N SER A 73 16.18 -9.87 -29.35
CA SER A 73 15.55 -9.77 -30.67
C SER A 73 16.41 -8.97 -31.67
N LEU A 74 17.04 -7.87 -31.22
CA LEU A 74 17.91 -7.05 -32.08
C LEU A 74 19.09 -7.84 -32.66
N ILE A 75 19.71 -8.72 -31.87
CA ILE A 75 20.83 -9.58 -32.33
C ILE A 75 20.37 -10.60 -33.38
N LYS A 76 19.12 -11.07 -33.33
CA LYS A 76 18.57 -12.02 -34.32
C LYS A 76 18.24 -11.36 -35.66
N ASP A 77 17.89 -10.08 -35.63
CA ASP A 77 17.51 -9.32 -36.82
C ASP A 77 18.72 -8.71 -37.55
N GLU A 78 19.93 -8.76 -36.96
CA GLU A 78 21.18 -8.44 -37.64
C GLU A 78 21.65 -9.63 -38.50
N PRO A 79 21.71 -9.50 -39.84
CA PRO A 79 22.25 -10.54 -40.72
C PRO A 79 23.77 -10.58 -40.60
N GLY A 80 24.28 -11.25 -39.57
CA GLY A 80 25.73 -11.34 -39.35
C GLY A 80 26.21 -11.90 -38.01
N SER A 81 25.34 -12.33 -37.09
CA SER A 81 25.81 -13.12 -35.96
C SER A 81 26.08 -14.55 -36.42
N CYS A 82 27.36 -14.91 -36.53
CA CYS A 82 27.81 -16.30 -36.70
C CYS A 82 27.12 -17.26 -35.73
#